data_AF-A0A251QF66-F1
#
_entry.id   AF-A0A251QF66-F1
#
_cell.length_a   1.000
_cell.length_b   1.000
_cell.length_c   1.000
_cell.angle_alpha   90.00
_cell.angle_beta   90.00
_cell.angle_gamma   90.00
#
_symmetry.space_group_name_H-M   'P 1'
#
loop_
_entity.id
_entity.type
_entity.pdbx_description
1 polymer ?
#
loop_
_entity_poly.entity_id
_entity_poly.type
_entity_poly.pdbx_seq_one_letter_code
_entity_poly.pdbx_strand_id
1 'polypeptide(L)'
;MKLKCLITLRVEFTLIMFRPFVGEIIVAKLKESTANGLRLSLEFFDDIYVPVHLLPVPSHSVPDPGKRDRVMWIWKFPDSDEELVIDGIDQIKFQVHSVNFPPIPIEQPEDSKPFAPMVVTGSIDFDGLGPVSWWVDAEDKDEEPEDP
;
A
#
# COMPACT_ATOMS: atom_id res chain seq x y z
N MET A 1 30.36 -12.81 -46.78
CA MET A 1 29.56 -11.96 -45.87
C MET A 1 28.13 -12.48 -45.86
N LYS A 2 27.64 -13.08 -44.76
CA LYS A 2 26.23 -13.51 -44.66
C LYS A 2 25.39 -12.30 -44.28
N LEU A 3 24.54 -11.85 -45.21
CA LEU A 3 23.53 -10.84 -44.94
C LEU A 3 22.51 -11.46 -43.97
N LYS A 4 22.50 -11.02 -42.71
CA LYS A 4 21.42 -11.36 -41.77
C LYS A 4 20.18 -10.62 -42.27
N CYS A 5 19.28 -11.35 -42.91
CA CYS A 5 17.95 -10.85 -43.27
C CYS A 5 17.14 -10.69 -41.97
N LEU A 6 16.81 -9.45 -41.61
CA LEU A 6 15.88 -9.16 -40.52
C LEU A 6 14.46 -9.22 -41.10
N ILE A 7 13.60 -10.01 -40.47
CA ILE A 7 12.18 -10.12 -40.85
C ILE A 7 11.38 -9.28 -39.84
N THR A 8 10.59 -8.33 -40.34
CA THR A 8 9.68 -7.51 -39.54
C THR A 8 8.26 -8.00 -39.78
N LEU A 9 7.54 -8.36 -38.72
CA LEU A 9 6.14 -8.78 -38.76
C LEU A 9 5.31 -7.79 -37.94
N ARG A 10 4.20 -7.33 -38.52
CA ARG A 10 3.19 -6.58 -37.76
C ARG A 10 2.34 -7.58 -36.98
N VAL A 11 2.19 -7.34 -35.68
CA VAL A 11 1.38 -8.17 -34.78
C VAL A 11 0.33 -7.33 -34.09
N GLU A 12 -0.82 -7.94 -33.84
CA GLU A 12 -1.91 -7.39 -33.04
C GLU A 12 -2.20 -8.40 -31.92
N PHE A 13 -2.18 -7.95 -30.67
CA PHE A 13 -2.31 -8.81 -29.50
C PHE A 13 -2.92 -8.05 -28.33
N THR A 14 -3.46 -8.78 -27.35
CA THR A 14 -4.04 -8.22 -26.12
C THR A 14 -3.09 -8.48 -24.96
N LEU A 15 -2.90 -7.48 -24.11
CA LEU A 15 -2.11 -7.57 -22.89
C LEU A 15 -3.00 -7.42 -21.67
N ILE A 16 -2.74 -8.23 -20.65
CA ILE A 16 -3.28 -8.00 -19.31
C ILE A 16 -2.35 -6.98 -18.64
N MET A 17 -2.94 -5.87 -18.21
CA MET A 17 -2.21 -4.74 -17.61
C MET A 17 -2.76 -4.50 -16.21
N PHE A 18 -1.88 -4.39 -15.23
CA PHE A 18 -2.25 -3.86 -13.91
C PHE A 18 -2.47 -2.36 -14.04
N ARG A 19 -3.72 -1.92 -13.86
CA ARG A 19 -4.15 -0.52 -14.01
C ARG A 19 -5.11 -0.17 -12.87
N PRO A 20 -4.58 0.20 -11.69
CA PRO A 20 -5.44 0.61 -10.59
C PRO A 20 -6.18 1.90 -10.91
N PHE A 21 -7.34 2.11 -10.28
CA PHE A 21 -8.15 3.32 -10.47
C PHE A 21 -8.50 3.99 -9.14
N VAL A 22 -8.74 5.30 -9.17
CA VAL A 22 -9.10 6.07 -7.98
C VAL A 22 -10.40 5.53 -7.37
N GLY A 23 -10.39 5.26 -6.07
CA GLY A 23 -11.50 4.66 -5.33
C GLY A 23 -11.46 3.13 -5.23
N GLU A 24 -10.59 2.45 -5.99
CA GLU A 24 -10.40 1.00 -5.90
C GLU A 24 -9.84 0.62 -4.52
N ILE A 25 -10.36 -0.46 -3.92
CA ILE A 25 -9.88 -0.96 -2.63
C ILE A 25 -9.01 -2.19 -2.88
N ILE A 26 -7.76 -2.14 -2.42
CA ILE A 26 -6.75 -3.18 -2.64
C ILE A 26 -6.14 -3.60 -1.31
N VAL A 27 -5.85 -4.89 -1.17
CA VAL A 27 -5.14 -5.45 -0.01
C VAL A 27 -3.67 -5.67 -0.38
N ALA A 28 -2.75 -5.08 0.38
CA ALA A 28 -1.30 -5.18 0.16
C ALA A 28 -0.55 -5.43 1.47
N LYS A 29 0.68 -5.96 1.38
CA LYS A 29 1.53 -6.19 2.56
C LYS A 29 2.28 -4.92 2.92
N LEU A 30 2.47 -4.65 4.21
CA LEU A 30 3.34 -3.56 4.66
C LEU A 30 4.81 -3.90 4.37
N LYS A 31 5.46 -3.09 3.53
CA LYS A 31 6.87 -3.27 3.16
C LYS A 31 7.79 -2.46 4.07
N GLU A 32 7.53 -1.17 4.18
CA GLU A 32 8.30 -0.21 4.98
C GLU A 32 7.35 0.75 5.70
N SER A 33 7.73 1.14 6.93
CA SER A 33 7.03 2.14 7.71
C SER A 33 8.05 3.17 8.19
N THR A 34 7.80 4.44 7.85
CA THR A 34 8.71 5.56 8.08
C THR A 34 7.95 6.76 8.65
N ALA A 35 8.67 7.79 9.09
CA ALA A 35 8.07 9.05 9.53
C ALA A 35 7.25 9.75 8.43
N ASN A 36 7.46 9.41 7.16
CA ASN A 36 6.71 9.96 6.03
C ASN A 36 5.44 9.17 5.69
N GLY A 37 5.19 8.04 6.37
CA GLY A 37 4.04 7.16 6.15
C GLY A 37 4.45 5.72 5.85
N LEU A 38 3.58 5.02 5.12
CA LEU A 38 3.70 3.60 4.83
C LEU A 38 4.05 3.36 3.36
N ARG A 39 4.79 2.28 3.10
CA ARG A 39 5.03 1.73 1.77
C ARG A 39 4.49 0.32 1.70
N LEU A 40 3.63 0.06 0.73
CA LEU A 40 2.94 -1.22 0.58
C LEU A 40 3.49 -2.00 -0.63
N SER A 41 3.23 -3.31 -0.65
CA SER A 41 3.65 -4.21 -1.73
C SER A 41 2.56 -5.21 -2.08
N LEU A 42 2.35 -5.41 -3.39
CA LEU A 42 1.52 -6.47 -3.97
C LEU A 42 2.34 -7.66 -4.46
N GLU A 43 3.58 -7.82 -3.96
CA GLU A 43 4.58 -8.80 -4.40
C GLU A 43 5.19 -8.51 -5.78
N PHE A 44 4.36 -8.17 -6.77
CA PHE A 44 4.82 -7.77 -8.12
C PHE A 44 4.96 -6.25 -8.30
N PHE A 45 4.46 -5.45 -7.36
CA PHE A 45 4.45 -3.99 -7.42
C PHE A 45 4.66 -3.37 -6.03
N ASP A 46 5.65 -2.48 -5.92
CA ASP A 46 6.18 -1.96 -4.65
C ASP A 46 6.11 -0.43 -4.51
N ASP A 47 5.66 0.27 -5.55
CA ASP A 47 5.59 1.73 -5.59
C ASP A 47 4.21 2.22 -5.17
N ILE A 48 3.74 1.68 -4.04
CA ILE A 48 2.50 2.05 -3.36
C ILE A 48 2.86 2.78 -2.06
N TYR A 49 2.36 4.00 -1.89
CA TYR A 49 2.66 4.85 -0.75
C TYR A 49 1.39 5.36 -0.09
N VAL A 50 1.33 5.28 1.24
CA VAL A 50 0.28 5.91 2.07
C VAL A 50 0.95 7.01 2.89
N PRO A 51 0.84 8.28 2.49
CA PRO A 51 1.46 9.39 3.18
C PRO A 51 0.74 9.68 4.51
N VAL A 52 1.43 10.34 5.45
CA VAL A 52 0.90 10.61 6.81
C VAL A 52 -0.47 11.28 6.83
N HIS A 53 -0.73 12.21 5.91
CA HIS A 53 -2.00 12.94 5.85
C HIS A 53 -3.18 12.11 5.34
N LEU A 54 -2.92 10.89 4.84
CA LEU A 54 -3.91 9.90 4.42
C LEU A 54 -3.93 8.67 5.36
N LEU A 55 -3.34 8.80 6.54
CA LEU A 55 -3.50 7.87 7.66
C LEU A 55 -4.74 8.27 8.49
N PRO A 56 -5.27 7.37 9.32
CA PRO A 56 -6.40 7.67 10.16
C PRO A 56 -6.04 8.76 11.17
N VAL A 57 -7.00 9.61 11.51
CA VAL A 57 -6.79 10.73 12.44
C VAL A 57 -7.59 10.46 13.72
N PRO A 58 -7.00 10.66 14.92
CA PRO A 58 -5.61 11.03 15.20
C PRO A 58 -4.65 9.84 15.20
N SER A 59 -3.52 9.96 14.49
CA SER A 59 -2.43 8.98 14.52
C SER A 59 -1.07 9.62 14.85
N HIS A 60 -0.17 8.81 15.41
CA HIS A 60 1.19 9.21 15.73
C HIS A 60 2.17 8.06 15.51
N SER A 61 3.44 8.38 15.27
CA SER A 61 4.49 7.39 15.03
C SER A 61 5.41 7.24 16.25
N VAL A 62 5.73 6.01 16.64
CA VAL A 62 6.73 5.69 17.68
C VAL A 62 7.90 4.91 17.08
N PRO A 63 9.14 5.07 17.57
CA PRO A 63 10.27 4.26 17.11
C PRO A 63 10.04 2.77 17.38
N ASP A 64 10.37 1.91 16.41
CA ASP A 64 10.28 0.47 16.56
C ASP A 64 11.46 -0.05 17.42
N PRO A 65 11.22 -0.68 18.59
CA PRO A 65 12.29 -1.20 19.45
C PRO A 65 13.08 -2.34 18.80
N GLY A 66 12.50 -3.04 17.81
CA GLY A 66 13.15 -4.13 17.08
C GLY A 66 13.98 -3.67 15.88
N LYS A 67 13.71 -2.49 15.31
CA LYS A 67 14.35 -1.99 14.09
C LYS A 67 14.59 -0.47 14.16
N ARG A 68 15.86 -0.08 14.31
CA ARG A 68 16.28 1.32 14.55
C ARG A 68 15.79 2.35 13.52
N ASP A 69 15.56 1.94 12.27
CA ASP A 69 15.18 2.85 11.17
C ASP A 69 13.69 2.79 10.81
N ARG A 70 12.87 2.08 11.59
CA ARG A 70 11.42 1.95 11.36
C ARG A 70 10.62 2.60 12.46
N VAL A 71 9.42 3.03 12.09
CA VAL A 71 8.43 3.53 13.05
C VAL A 71 7.20 2.63 13.03
N MET A 72 6.54 2.51 14.17
CA MET A 72 5.20 1.96 14.28
C MET A 72 4.20 3.11 14.28
N TRP A 73 3.21 3.03 13.40
CA TRP A 73 2.10 3.98 13.38
C TRP A 73 1.00 3.47 14.32
N ILE A 74 0.54 4.35 15.19
CA ILE A 74 -0.51 4.07 16.17
C ILE A 74 -1.67 5.00 15.88
N TRP A 75 -2.84 4.41 15.65
CA TRP A 75 -4.10 5.12 15.54
C TRP A 75 -4.82 5.10 16.90
N LYS A 76 -5.32 6.25 17.33
CA LYS A 76 -6.16 6.39 18.52
C LYS A 76 -7.59 6.55 18.06
N PHE A 77 -8.43 5.55 18.34
CA PHE A 77 -9.83 5.60 17.96
C PHE A 77 -10.52 6.73 18.73
N PRO A 78 -11.26 7.65 18.09
CA PRO A 78 -11.81 8.82 18.80
C PRO A 78 -12.75 8.49 19.96
N ASP A 79 -13.49 7.37 19.85
CA ASP A 79 -14.52 6.96 20.80
C ASP A 79 -14.08 5.83 21.74
N SER A 80 -12.79 5.44 21.70
CA SER A 80 -12.22 4.38 22.55
C SER A 80 -10.81 4.74 22.99
N ASP A 81 -10.42 4.36 24.21
CA ASP A 81 -9.03 4.49 24.68
C ASP A 81 -8.10 3.42 24.08
N GLU A 82 -8.58 2.63 23.12
CA GLU A 82 -7.81 1.62 22.41
C GLU A 82 -6.84 2.25 21.40
N GLU A 83 -5.58 1.84 21.51
CA GLU A 83 -4.51 2.20 20.58
C GLU A 83 -4.28 1.06 19.59
N LEU A 84 -4.65 1.30 18.32
CA LEU A 84 -4.50 0.33 17.24
C LEU A 84 -3.15 0.53 16.54
N VAL A 85 -2.30 -0.49 16.62
CA VAL A 85 -0.97 -0.47 16.02
C VAL A 85 -1.02 -1.01 14.59
N ILE A 86 -0.34 -0.33 13.67
CA ILE A 86 -0.04 -0.85 12.35
C ILE A 86 1.27 -1.63 12.46
N ASP A 87 1.16 -2.94 12.68
CA ASP A 87 2.32 -3.82 12.77
C ASP A 87 2.83 -4.22 11.37
N GLY A 88 4.11 -4.60 11.30
CA GLY A 88 4.78 -4.95 10.05
C GLY A 88 4.39 -6.30 9.44
N ILE A 89 3.45 -7.03 10.04
CA ILE A 89 3.09 -8.40 9.67
C ILE A 89 1.77 -8.42 8.90
N ASP A 90 0.90 -7.46 9.18
CA ASP A 90 -0.45 -7.42 8.64
C ASP A 90 -0.55 -7.06 7.15
N GLN A 91 -1.62 -7.57 6.54
CA GLN A 91 -2.13 -7.08 5.27
C GLN A 91 -2.93 -5.79 5.53
N ILE A 92 -2.66 -4.77 4.72
CA ILE A 92 -3.30 -3.46 4.81
C ILE A 92 -4.25 -3.30 3.62
N LYS A 93 -5.52 -3.09 3.93
CA LYS A 93 -6.54 -2.68 2.97
C LYS A 93 -6.47 -1.17 2.78
N PHE A 94 -6.19 -0.71 1.57
CA PHE A 94 -6.11 0.71 1.25
C PHE A 94 -7.00 1.03 0.06
N GLN A 95 -7.51 2.26 0.04
CA GLN A 95 -8.19 2.81 -1.12
C GLN A 95 -7.18 3.55 -1.98
N VAL A 96 -7.21 3.32 -3.29
CA VAL A 96 -6.39 4.06 -4.26
C VAL A 96 -6.86 5.52 -4.29
N HIS A 97 -6.02 6.42 -3.82
CA HIS A 97 -6.27 7.86 -3.85
C HIS A 97 -5.83 8.49 -5.17
N SER A 98 -4.66 8.10 -5.68
CA SER A 98 -4.16 8.60 -6.97
C SER A 98 -3.18 7.64 -7.65
N VAL A 99 -3.12 7.68 -8.98
CA VAL A 99 -2.18 6.92 -9.79
C VAL A 99 -1.41 7.89 -10.69
N ASN A 100 -0.10 7.92 -10.55
CA ASN A 100 0.76 8.87 -11.25
C ASN A 100 1.82 8.14 -12.10
N PHE A 101 2.04 8.63 -13.32
CA PHE A 101 3.04 8.13 -14.25
C PHE A 101 4.11 9.20 -14.46
N PRO A 102 5.17 9.22 -13.62
CA PRO A 102 6.21 10.24 -13.75
C PRO A 102 6.92 10.13 -15.10
N PRO A 103 7.38 11.26 -15.68
CA PRO A 103 8.14 11.23 -16.92
C PRO A 103 9.46 10.48 -16.73
N ILE A 104 9.89 9.78 -17.78
CA ILE A 104 11.14 9.00 -17.77
C ILE A 104 12.32 9.97 -17.57
N PRO A 105 13.13 9.81 -16.51
CA PRO A 105 14.30 10.64 -16.28
C PRO A 105 15.32 10.43 -17.40
N ILE A 106 15.86 11.52 -17.95
CA ILE A 106 16.92 11.48 -18.96
C ILE A 106 18.27 11.16 -18.32
N GLU A 107 18.47 11.61 -17.07
CA GLU A 107 19.67 11.37 -16.27
C GLU A 107 19.24 10.78 -14.92
N GLN A 108 19.86 9.68 -14.51
CA GLN A 108 19.71 9.09 -13.18
C GLN A 108 21.10 9.02 -12.52
N PRO A 109 21.36 9.81 -11.47
CA PRO A 109 22.55 9.64 -10.65
C PRO A 109 22.65 8.21 -10.12
N GLU A 110 23.85 7.65 -10.00
CA GLU A 110 24.06 6.26 -9.54
C GLU A 110 23.47 6.01 -8.13
N ASP A 111 23.41 7.04 -7.28
CA ASP A 111 22.86 6.95 -5.91
C ASP A 111 21.34 7.24 -5.83
N SER A 112 20.67 7.46 -6.96
CA SER A 112 19.23 7.75 -6.97
C SER A 112 18.39 6.48 -6.89
N LYS A 113 17.19 6.60 -6.30
CA LYS A 113 16.23 5.48 -6.26
C LYS A 113 15.87 5.06 -7.70
N PRO A 114 15.72 3.75 -7.98
CA PRO A 114 15.28 3.27 -9.28
C PRO A 114 14.02 4.01 -9.73
N PHE A 115 13.95 4.35 -11.03
CA PHE A 115 12.79 5.02 -11.59
C PHE A 115 11.56 4.11 -11.46
N ALA A 116 10.50 4.64 -10.86
CA ALA A 116 9.20 3.98 -10.77
C ALA A 116 8.28 4.51 -11.89
N PRO A 117 7.98 3.71 -12.94
CA PRO A 117 7.16 4.17 -14.06
C PRO A 117 5.70 4.44 -13.69
N MET A 118 5.23 3.85 -12.60
CA MET A 118 3.91 4.06 -12.02
C MET A 118 4.06 4.17 -10.51
N VAL A 119 3.40 5.17 -9.91
CA VAL A 119 3.35 5.38 -8.47
C VAL A 119 1.88 5.45 -8.05
N VAL A 120 1.51 4.61 -7.08
CA VAL A 120 0.16 4.57 -6.52
C VAL A 120 0.20 5.22 -5.14
N THR A 121 -0.69 6.17 -4.90
CA THR A 121 -0.92 6.74 -3.58
C THR A 121 -2.20 6.13 -3.02
N GLY A 122 -2.11 5.56 -1.83
CA GLY A 122 -3.24 4.99 -1.10
C GLY A 122 -3.68 5.87 0.06
N SER A 123 -4.93 5.69 0.48
CA SER A 123 -5.49 6.19 1.74
C SER A 123 -5.98 5.03 2.60
N ILE A 124 -5.89 5.20 3.92
CA ILE A 124 -6.49 4.28 4.90
C ILE A 124 -7.35 5.03 5.93
N ASP A 125 -7.76 6.26 5.63
CA ASP A 125 -8.51 7.15 6.53
C ASP A 125 -10.03 6.90 6.60
N PHE A 126 -10.54 5.90 5.88
CA PHE A 126 -11.95 5.51 5.89
C PHE A 126 -12.19 4.22 6.68
N ASP A 127 -13.40 4.08 7.21
CA ASP A 127 -13.85 2.89 7.93
C ASP A 127 -13.70 1.62 7.06
N GLY A 128 -13.26 0.53 7.70
CA GLY A 128 -13.01 -0.75 7.03
C GLY A 128 -11.67 -0.85 6.27
N LEU A 129 -10.84 0.21 6.28
CA LEU A 129 -9.48 0.24 5.74
C LEU A 129 -8.41 0.01 6.83
N GLY A 130 -7.13 0.06 6.47
CA GLY A 130 -6.03 -0.23 7.37
C GLY A 130 -5.74 -1.73 7.49
N PRO A 131 -4.97 -2.16 8.51
CA PRO A 131 -4.73 -3.57 8.81
C PRO A 131 -6.02 -4.39 8.84
N VAL A 132 -6.02 -5.53 8.15
CA VAL A 132 -7.17 -6.44 8.10
C VAL A 132 -7.51 -6.97 9.50
N SER A 133 -6.50 -7.14 10.36
CA SER A 133 -6.61 -7.56 11.75
C SER A 133 -7.56 -6.69 12.59
N TRP A 134 -7.72 -5.39 12.26
CA TRP A 134 -8.62 -4.49 12.97
C TRP A 134 -10.10 -4.87 12.84
N TRP A 135 -10.45 -5.69 11.86
CA TRP A 135 -11.84 -5.95 11.47
C TRP A 135 -12.30 -7.39 11.69
N VAL A 136 -11.42 -8.27 12.17
CA VAL A 136 -11.70 -9.71 12.29
C VAL A 136 -12.62 -10.03 13.47
N ASP A 137 -12.60 -9.24 14.55
CA ASP A 137 -13.42 -9.46 15.74
C ASP A 137 -14.85 -8.89 15.64
N ALA A 138 -15.22 -8.32 14.49
CA ALA A 138 -16.55 -7.73 14.26
C ALA A 138 -17.60 -8.74 13.77
N GLU A 139 -17.20 -9.94 13.34
CA GLU A 139 -18.11 -10.96 12.80
C GLU A 139 -18.62 -11.99 13.84
N ASP A 140 -18.04 -12.05 15.05
CA ASP A 140 -18.36 -13.07 16.07
C ASP A 140 -19.23 -12.57 17.25
N LYS A 141 -19.82 -11.36 17.18
CA LYS A 141 -20.61 -10.77 18.29
C LYS A 141 -22.13 -10.81 18.13
N ASP A 142 -22.66 -11.42 17.06
CA ASP A 142 -24.11 -11.48 16.80
C ASP A 142 -24.77 -12.83 17.16
N GLU A 143 -24.05 -13.78 17.78
CA GLU A 143 -24.67 -14.97 18.38
C GLU A 143 -25.10 -14.69 19.83
N GLU A 144 -26.26 -14.05 20.01
CA GLU A 144 -27.01 -14.13 21.27
C GLU A 144 -27.36 -15.61 21.54
N PRO A 145 -27.09 -16.17 22.73
CA PRO A 145 -27.54 -17.52 23.04
C PRO A 145 -29.07 -17.55 23.15
N GLU A 146 -29.74 -18.24 22.21
CA GLU A 146 -31.14 -18.64 22.37
C GLU A 146 -31.26 -19.54 23.60
N ASP A 147 -31.94 -19.04 24.63
CA ASP A 147 -32.23 -19.71 25.90
C ASP A 147 -33.47 -20.61 25.74
N PRO A 148 -33.41 -21.92 26.08
CA PRO A 148 -34.60 -22.69 26.43
C PRO A 148 -34.75 -22.96 27.93
#